data_AF-A0A352NVG7-F1
#
_entry.id   AF-A0A352NVG7-F1
#
_cell.length_a   1.000
_cell.length_b   1.000
_cell.length_c   1.000
_cell.angle_alpha   90.00
_cell.angle_beta   90.00
_cell.angle_gamma   90.00
#
_symmetry.space_group_name_H-M   'P 1'
#
loop_
_entity.id
_entity.type
_entity.pdbx_description
1 polymer ?
#
loop_
_entity_poly.entity_id
_entity_poly.type
_entity_poly.pdbx_seq_one_letter_code
_entity_poly.pdbx_strand_id
1 'polypeptide(L)' 'MAEKIIEVDENLDKKIPRTQKLVTDDGIEIKIPTSYLTNGNKIEFLNNPDGTISILLKNIRDIHGK' A
#
# COMPACT_ATOMS: atom_id res chain seq x y z
N MET A 1 -9.56 29.93 6.74
CA MET A 1 -9.38 28.48 6.56
C MET A 1 -8.89 27.97 7.90
N ALA A 2 -9.70 27.20 8.64
CA ALA A 2 -9.34 26.77 9.99
C ALA A 2 -8.49 25.50 9.89
N GLU A 3 -7.24 25.58 10.32
CA GLU A 3 -6.34 24.43 10.43
C GLU A 3 -6.77 23.60 11.64
N LYS A 4 -7.28 22.39 11.40
CA LYS A 4 -7.69 21.48 12.46
C LYS A 4 -6.44 20.73 12.94
N ILE A 5 -5.83 21.23 14.01
CA ILE A 5 -4.72 20.56 14.69
C ILE A 5 -5.28 19.28 15.31
N ILE A 6 -4.82 18.13 14.82
CA ILE A 6 -5.19 16.81 15.35
C ILE A 6 -4.11 16.46 16.36
N GLU A 7 -4.45 16.44 17.65
CA GLU A 7 -3.55 15.92 18.69
C GLU A 7 -3.38 14.42 18.46
N VAL A 8 -2.17 14.00 18.07
CA VAL A 8 -1.84 12.59 17.85
C VAL A 8 -1.57 11.95 19.20
N ASP A 9 -2.50 11.11 19.67
CA ASP A 9 -2.33 10.29 20.87
C ASP A 9 -1.16 9.30 20.71
N GLU A 10 -0.23 9.27 21.66
CA GLU A 10 0.99 8.45 21.60
C GLU A 10 0.71 6.93 21.61
N ASN A 11 -0.51 6.48 21.96
CA ASN A 11 -0.89 5.07 21.86
C ASN A 11 -1.43 4.69 20.48
N LEU A 12 -1.62 5.65 19.57
CA LEU A 12 -2.11 5.40 18.22
C LEU A 12 -1.08 4.60 17.39
N ASP A 13 0.21 4.76 17.66
CA ASP A 13 1.32 4.05 17.00
C ASP A 13 1.24 2.52 17.09
N LYS A 14 0.59 1.99 18.15
CA LYS A 14 0.41 0.54 18.33
C LYS A 14 -0.78 -0.01 17.55
N LYS A 15 -1.74 0.83 17.18
CA LYS A 15 -2.98 0.43 16.48
C LYS A 15 -2.94 0.68 14.99
N ILE A 16 -2.00 1.48 14.48
CA ILE A 16 -1.89 1.74 13.05
C ILE A 16 -1.34 0.49 12.34
N PRO A 17 -2.11 -0.11 11.41
CA PRO A 17 -1.64 -1.25 10.66
C PRO A 17 -0.42 -0.86 9.81
N ARG A 18 0.71 -1.49 10.08
CA ARG A 18 1.97 -1.28 9.34
C ARG A 18 1.98 -1.97 7.98
N THR A 19 0.96 -2.78 7.70
CA THR A 19 0.81 -3.51 6.45
C THR A 19 -0.61 -3.42 5.95
N GLN A 20 -0.77 -3.23 4.65
CA GLN A 20 -2.03 -3.30 3.93
C GLN A 20 -2.13 -4.65 3.22
N LYS A 21 -3.31 -5.27 3.29
CA LYS A 21 -3.67 -6.41 2.44
C LYS A 21 -4.46 -5.88 1.24
N LEU A 22 -4.01 -6.21 0.04
CA LEU A 22 -4.74 -6.01 -1.20
C LEU A 22 -5.28 -7.36 -1.67
N VAL A 23 -6.53 -7.38 -2.10
CA VAL A 23 -7.18 -8.55 -2.70
C VAL A 23 -7.72 -8.09 -4.03
N THR A 24 -7.26 -8.70 -5.10
CA THR A 24 -7.74 -8.43 -6.46
C THR A 24 -9.05 -9.17 -6.72
N ASP A 25 -9.73 -8.80 -7.80
CA ASP A 25 -10.98 -9.40 -8.26
C ASP A 25 -10.81 -10.87 -8.71
N ASP A 26 -9.62 -11.24 -9.18
CA ASP A 26 -9.24 -12.62 -9.54
C ASP A 26 -8.72 -13.45 -8.36
N GLY A 27 -8.70 -12.89 -7.14
CA GLY A 27 -8.37 -13.60 -5.90
C GLY A 27 -6.89 -13.63 -5.52
N ILE A 28 -6.04 -12.84 -6.17
CA ILE A 28 -4.64 -12.65 -5.77
C ILE A 28 -4.60 -11.78 -4.50
N GLU A 29 -3.91 -12.29 -3.47
CA GLU A 29 -3.71 -11.58 -2.22
C GLU A 29 -2.27 -11.10 -2.06
N ILE A 30 -2.08 -9.80 -1.82
CA ILE A 30 -0.77 -9.20 -1.61
C ILE A 30 -0.75 -8.46 -0.28
N LYS A 31 0.17 -8.83 0.61
CA LYS A 31 0.41 -8.12 1.86
C LYS A 31 1.65 -7.25 1.76
N ILE A 32 1.48 -5.95 1.94
CA ILE A 32 2.50 -4.95 1.65
C ILE A 32 2.66 -4.02 2.85
N PRO A 33 3.88 -3.62 3.25
CA PRO A 33 4.06 -2.51 4.17
C PRO A 33 3.35 -1.24 3.69
N THR A 34 2.64 -0.56 4.58
CA THR A 34 1.94 0.70 4.23
C THR A 34 2.90 1.78 3.74
N SER A 35 4.14 1.78 4.24
CA SER A 35 5.22 2.66 3.79
C SER A 35 5.63 2.46 2.33
N TYR A 36 5.27 1.34 1.70
CA TYR A 36 5.60 1.06 0.31
C TYR A 36 4.51 1.54 -0.65
N LEU A 37 3.28 1.75 -0.17
CA LEU A 37 2.16 2.20 -1.00
C LEU A 37 2.36 3.60 -1.58
N THR A 38 3.10 4.46 -0.87
CA THR A 38 3.45 5.81 -1.32
C THR A 38 4.83 5.89 -1.97
N ASN A 39 5.55 4.76 -2.07
CA ASN A 39 6.90 4.71 -2.57
C ASN A 39 6.93 4.20 -4.03
N GLY A 40 6.98 5.13 -4.98
CA GLY A 40 7.03 4.83 -6.42
C GLY A 40 8.25 4.02 -6.89
N ASN A 41 9.29 3.88 -6.07
CA ASN A 41 10.42 2.98 -6.32
C ASN A 41 10.17 1.54 -5.83
N LYS A 42 9.06 1.29 -5.14
CA LYS A 42 8.70 -0.04 -4.65
C LYS A 42 7.40 -0.51 -5.29
N ILE A 43 6.37 0.33 -5.28
CA ILE A 43 5.06 0.01 -5.83
C ILE A 43 4.51 1.20 -6.61
N GLU A 44 3.89 0.89 -7.75
CA GLU A 44 3.15 1.86 -8.54
C GLU A 44 1.79 1.26 -8.91
N PHE A 45 0.75 2.10 -8.81
CA PHE A 45 -0.60 1.78 -9.22
C PHE A 45 -0.90 2.55 -10.51
N LEU A 46 -1.25 1.83 -11.56
CA LEU A 46 -1.58 2.39 -12.86
C LEU A 46 -3.06 2.15 -13.11
N ASN A 47 -3.82 3.24 -13.23
CA ASN A 47 -5.22 3.17 -13.62
C ASN A 47 -5.29 3.20 -15.13
N ASN A 48 -5.83 2.15 -15.72
CA ASN A 48 -5.96 2.03 -17.16
C ASN A 48 -7.23 2.73 -17.66
N PRO A 49 -7.26 3.19 -18.93
CA PRO A 49 -8.44 3.83 -19.51
C PRO A 49 -9.69 2.94 -19.55
N ASP A 50 -9.52 1.62 -19.47
CA ASP A 50 -10.61 0.62 -19.45
C ASP A 50 -11.21 0.39 -18.05
N GLY A 51 -10.71 1.11 -17.03
CA GLY A 51 -11.18 1.00 -15.65
C GLY A 51 -10.48 -0.10 -14.83
N THR A 52 -9.55 -0.85 -15.43
CA THR A 52 -8.72 -1.81 -14.70
C THR A 52 -7.57 -1.11 -13.96
N ILE A 53 -7.04 -1.78 -12.93
CA ILE A 53 -5.88 -1.31 -12.16
C ILE A 53 -4.73 -2.29 -12.37
N SER A 54 -3.58 -1.78 -12.79
CA SER A 54 -2.33 -2.54 -12.82
C SER A 54 -1.46 -2.18 -11.62
N ILE A 55 -0.91 -3.19 -10.96
CA ILE A 55 0.02 -3.02 -9.82
C ILE A 55 1.42 -3.41 -10.29
N LEU A 56 2.36 -2.48 -10.21
CA LEU A 56 3.76 -2.71 -10.59
C LEU A 56 4.66 -2.75 -9.36
N LEU A 57 5.26 -3.92 -9.11
CA LEU A 57 6.26 -4.15 -8.07
C LEU A 57 7.66 -3.91 -8.65
N LYS A 58 8.43 -3.00 -8.05
CA LYS A 58 9.75 -2.57 -8.55
C LYS A 58 10.87 -2.92 -7.59
N ASN A 59 12.08 -3.04 -8.14
CA ASN A 59 13.32 -3.22 -7.38
C ASN A 59 13.30 -4.43 -6.42
N ILE A 60 12.75 -5.56 -6.89
CA ILE A 60 12.78 -6.85 -6.20
C ILE A 60 14.03 -7.61 -6.62
N ARG A 61 14.80 -8.11 -5.64
CA ARG A 61 16.01 -8.89 -5.89
C ARG A 61 15.73 -10.40 -5.98
N ASP A 62 14.88 -10.90 -5.09
CA ASP A 62 14.54 -12.31 -5.01
C ASP A 62 13.04 -12.48 -4.84
N ILE A 63 12.50 -13.53 -5.46
CA ILE A 63 11.12 -13.97 -5.31
C ILE A 63 11.16 -15.44 -4.94
N HIS A 64 10.51 -15.79 -3.83
CA HIS A 64 10.38 -17.17 -3.38
C HIS A 64 8.91 -17.55 -3.33
N GLY A 65 8.57 -18.65 -4.02
CA GLY A 65 7.31 -19.36 -3.80
C GLY A 65 7.39 -20.16 -2.51
N LYS A 66 6.23 -20.43 -1.92
CA LYS A 66 6.12 -21.33 -0.78
C LYS A 66 5.77 -22.73 -1.26
#